data_AF-A0A4Q9KRU1-F1
#
_entry.id   AF-A0A4Q9KRU1-F1
#
_cell.length_a   1.000
_cell.length_b   1.000
_cell.length_c   1.000
_cell.angle_alpha   90.00
_cell.angle_beta   90.00
_cell.angle_gamma   90.00
#
_symmetry.space_group_name_H-M   'P 1'
#
loop_
_entity.id
_entity.type
_entity.pdbx_description
1 polymer ?
#
loop_
_entity_poly.entity_id
_entity_poly.type
_entity_poly.pdbx_seq_one_letter_code
_entity_poly.pdbx_strand_id
1 'polypeptide(L)'
;MNHFYFIFLLYKIFTTNRNYSVGFIYEISQNRDFFVKKPINEYSKKYLLNEKCVYETLNHPYILGMRSSNFEMNEVSDLQFEIYDFDLKVGIDCKCFNDFEKIAILRMLLDVVNYLHANKLVHNNLVLENILIKGKQLKLSNFAFSAFTDQTKERIYENLDTIGFYHNEIVFNSKPEISDDIRNLGCIIEELFQLNNYTSEEKEKSFTLKEAQKLVNKMKNYDLSEMISVEMALKSKIFRFHYGFIRCFCGFPDKKIITHTGIYEKCGNSLSKIFLNKRIDIKAEPKNIVVTINGISNCLLDLIYDDLSIVEETYNKFFLLY
;
A
#
# COMPACT_ATOMS: atom_id res chain seq x y z
N MET A 1 -33.39 16.17 -5.38
CA MET A 1 -33.11 15.78 -3.98
C MET A 1 -31.61 15.54 -3.88
N ASN A 2 -30.90 16.45 -3.22
CA ASN A 2 -29.44 16.38 -3.05
C ASN A 2 -29.12 15.30 -2.02
N HIS A 3 -28.67 14.13 -2.48
CA HIS A 3 -28.06 13.14 -1.60
C HIS A 3 -26.69 13.67 -1.15
N PHE A 4 -26.68 14.44 -0.05
CA PHE A 4 -25.46 14.63 0.74
C PHE A 4 -25.18 13.31 1.45
N TYR A 5 -24.15 12.60 1.02
CA TYR A 5 -23.59 11.51 1.80
C TYR A 5 -22.77 12.13 2.94
N PHE A 6 -23.41 12.38 4.08
CA PHE A 6 -22.70 12.69 5.32
C PHE A 6 -22.13 11.39 5.87
N ILE A 7 -20.86 11.15 5.62
CA ILE A 7 -20.12 10.15 6.41
C ILE A 7 -19.60 10.88 7.64
N PHE A 8 -20.01 10.40 8.82
CA PHE A 8 -19.55 10.89 10.11
C PHE A 8 -18.58 9.86 10.68
N LEU A 9 -17.29 10.21 10.74
CA LEU A 9 -16.30 9.36 11.39
C LEU A 9 -15.97 9.93 12.75
N LEU A 10 -16.17 9.14 13.80
CA LEU A 10 -15.91 9.51 15.18
C LEU A 10 -14.91 8.53 15.81
N TYR A 11 -13.75 9.05 16.19
CA TYR A 11 -12.74 8.37 16.96
C TYR A 11 -12.86 8.78 18.42
N LYS A 12 -13.02 7.81 19.32
CA LYS A 12 -12.92 8.04 20.77
C LYS A 12 -11.47 7.81 21.18
N ILE A 13 -10.85 8.83 21.77
CA ILE A 13 -9.48 8.75 22.27
C ILE A 13 -9.52 8.77 23.79
N PHE A 14 -8.91 7.76 24.38
CA PHE A 14 -8.84 7.56 25.81
C PHE A 14 -7.42 7.89 26.29
N THR A 15 -7.31 8.84 27.21
CA THR A 15 -6.06 9.09 27.96
C THR A 15 -6.25 8.73 29.42
N THR A 16 -5.17 8.63 30.18
CA THR A 16 -5.19 8.24 31.60
C THR A 16 -6.17 9.05 32.45
N ASN A 17 -6.46 10.30 32.08
CA ASN A 17 -7.31 11.21 32.87
C ASN A 17 -8.46 11.89 32.09
N ARG A 18 -8.58 11.69 30.76
CA ARG A 18 -9.61 12.38 29.94
C ARG A 18 -10.07 11.55 28.75
N ASN A 19 -11.35 11.71 28.42
CA ASN A 19 -11.98 11.20 27.20
C ASN A 19 -12.23 12.38 26.25
N TYR A 20 -11.69 12.31 25.04
CA TYR A 20 -12.01 13.26 23.99
C TYR A 20 -12.41 12.53 22.71
N SER A 21 -13.24 13.20 21.90
CA SER A 21 -13.71 12.67 20.62
C SER A 21 -13.10 13.49 19.49
N VAL A 22 -12.47 12.81 18.54
CA VAL A 22 -11.99 13.38 17.29
C VAL A 22 -12.92 12.91 16.20
N GLY A 23 -13.45 13.82 15.40
CA GLY A 23 -14.35 13.44 14.34
C GLY A 23 -14.36 14.40 13.18
N PHE A 24 -14.77 13.87 12.04
CA PHE A 24 -14.77 14.58 10.78
C PHE A 24 -16.09 14.39 10.05
N ILE A 25 -16.56 15.48 9.47
CA ILE A 25 -17.65 15.49 8.51
C ILE A 25 -17.04 15.42 7.11
N TYR A 26 -17.59 14.53 6.29
CA TYR A 26 -17.25 14.43 4.88
C TYR A 26 -18.42 14.91 4.02
N GLU A 27 -18.13 15.83 3.10
CA GLU A 27 -19.10 16.42 2.18
C GLU A 27 -18.59 16.33 0.75
N ILE A 28 -19.44 15.92 -0.18
CA ILE A 28 -19.09 15.96 -1.62
C ILE A 28 -19.41 17.37 -2.13
N SER A 29 -18.47 17.97 -2.87
CA SER A 29 -18.67 19.25 -3.55
C SER A 29 -19.90 19.23 -4.44
N GLN A 30 -20.56 20.38 -4.63
CA GLN A 30 -21.79 20.46 -5.43
C GLN A 30 -21.61 19.92 -6.86
N ASN A 31 -20.43 20.15 -7.43
CA ASN A 31 -20.02 19.74 -8.77
C ASN A 31 -19.59 18.26 -8.83
N ARG A 32 -19.45 17.61 -7.67
CA ARG A 32 -18.93 16.24 -7.48
C ARG A 32 -17.50 16.03 -7.98
N ASP A 33 -16.69 17.07 -7.96
CA ASP A 33 -15.31 16.99 -8.41
C ASP A 33 -14.35 16.56 -7.30
N PHE A 34 -14.70 16.87 -6.04
CA PHE A 34 -13.91 16.58 -4.84
C PHE A 34 -14.82 16.34 -3.63
N PHE A 35 -14.26 15.72 -2.59
CA PHE A 35 -14.87 15.68 -1.26
C PHE A 35 -14.08 16.53 -0.27
N VAL A 36 -14.75 16.98 0.77
CA VAL A 36 -14.25 17.92 1.77
C VAL A 36 -14.29 17.24 3.13
N LYS A 37 -13.18 17.29 3.87
CA LYS A 37 -13.08 16.82 5.25
C LYS A 37 -13.07 18.03 6.19
N LYS A 38 -14.07 18.13 7.06
CA LYS A 38 -14.25 19.22 8.03
C LYS A 38 -14.14 18.70 9.47
N PRO A 39 -13.49 19.43 10.38
CA PRO A 39 -13.39 19.03 11.78
C PRO A 39 -14.71 19.36 12.51
N ILE A 40 -15.15 18.49 13.43
CA ILE A 40 -16.40 18.72 14.19
C ILE A 40 -16.19 19.49 15.51
N ASN A 41 -14.93 19.66 15.93
CA ASN A 41 -14.55 20.32 17.16
C ASN A 41 -13.08 20.76 17.14
N GLU A 42 -12.66 21.50 18.15
CA GLU A 42 -11.30 22.02 18.31
C GLU A 42 -10.21 20.93 18.38
N TYR A 43 -10.52 19.76 18.94
CA TYR A 43 -9.58 18.64 18.91
C TYR A 43 -9.36 18.15 17.48
N SER A 44 -10.44 18.04 16.70
CA SER A 44 -10.42 17.56 15.32
C SER A 44 -9.68 18.52 14.39
N LYS A 45 -9.72 19.84 14.66
CA LYS A 45 -8.90 20.82 13.93
C LYS A 45 -7.41 20.53 14.04
N LYS A 46 -6.93 20.14 15.23
CA LYS A 46 -5.50 19.79 15.43
C LYS A 46 -5.09 18.58 14.59
N TYR A 47 -5.95 17.57 14.54
CA TYR A 47 -5.72 16.37 13.73
C TYR A 47 -5.83 16.66 12.23
N LEU A 48 -6.70 17.59 11.82
CA LEU A 48 -6.79 18.05 10.44
C LEU A 48 -5.53 18.81 10.01
N LEU A 49 -5.00 19.67 10.89
CA LEU A 49 -3.74 20.37 10.65
C LEU A 49 -2.56 19.39 10.56
N ASN A 50 -2.50 18.38 11.43
CA ASN A 50 -1.49 17.32 11.33
C ASN A 50 -1.58 16.61 9.97
N GLU A 51 -2.79 16.23 9.55
CA GLU A 51 -3.00 15.61 8.23
C GLU A 51 -2.50 16.49 7.09
N LYS A 52 -2.83 17.79 7.09
CA LYS A 52 -2.34 18.75 6.09
C LYS A 52 -0.80 18.74 6.03
N CYS A 53 -0.15 18.92 7.18
CA CYS A 53 1.30 18.98 7.27
C CYS A 53 1.95 17.68 6.79
N VAL A 54 1.38 16.53 7.15
CA VAL A 54 1.84 15.23 6.65
C VAL A 54 1.69 15.16 5.13
N TYR A 55 0.54 15.51 4.56
CA TYR A 55 0.34 15.51 3.11
C TYR A 55 1.35 16.37 2.35
N GLU A 56 1.76 17.52 2.91
CA GLU A 56 2.77 18.40 2.30
C GLU A 56 4.16 17.75 2.21
N THR A 57 4.42 16.68 2.95
CA THR A 57 5.67 15.91 2.88
C THR A 57 5.61 14.69 1.93
N LEU A 58 4.41 14.32 1.46
CA LEU A 58 4.20 13.05 0.76
C LEU A 58 4.11 13.23 -0.76
N ASN A 59 4.74 12.30 -1.48
CA ASN A 59 4.65 12.22 -2.93
C ASN A 59 4.72 10.76 -3.38
N HIS A 60 3.56 10.13 -3.56
CA HIS A 60 3.45 8.74 -3.98
C HIS A 60 2.17 8.50 -4.79
N PRO A 61 2.20 7.70 -5.88
CA PRO A 61 1.04 7.49 -6.75
C PRO A 61 -0.16 6.82 -6.08
N TYR A 62 0.06 6.06 -5.01
CA TYR A 62 -0.99 5.37 -4.24
C TYR A 62 -1.41 6.11 -2.98
N ILE A 63 -1.07 7.39 -2.84
CA ILE A 63 -1.65 8.29 -1.83
C ILE A 63 -2.82 9.03 -2.48
N LEU A 64 -3.91 9.22 -1.72
CA LEU A 64 -5.06 10.00 -2.17
C LEU A 64 -4.64 11.46 -2.45
N GLY A 65 -5.01 11.99 -3.62
CA GLY A 65 -4.66 13.37 -3.96
C GLY A 65 -5.39 14.41 -3.10
N MET A 66 -4.66 15.14 -2.25
CA MET A 66 -5.14 16.38 -1.62
C MET A 66 -5.07 17.53 -2.63
N ARG A 67 -6.21 18.17 -2.92
CA ARG A 67 -6.33 19.24 -3.90
C ARG A 67 -5.98 20.60 -3.32
N SER A 68 -6.48 20.89 -2.13
CA SER A 68 -6.30 22.17 -1.48
C SER A 68 -6.63 22.07 0.01
N SER A 69 -6.24 23.10 0.75
CA SER A 69 -6.65 23.34 2.13
C SER A 69 -7.23 24.75 2.21
N ASN A 70 -8.28 24.92 2.99
CA ASN A 70 -8.88 26.21 3.27
C ASN A 70 -8.53 26.67 4.68
N PHE A 71 -8.58 27.98 4.89
CA PHE A 71 -8.26 28.59 6.17
C PHE A 71 -9.35 29.56 6.61
N GLU A 72 -9.68 29.53 7.89
CA GLU A 72 -10.53 30.51 8.57
C GLU A 72 -9.79 31.01 9.81
N MET A 73 -9.69 32.33 9.98
CA MET A 73 -8.97 32.95 11.12
C MET A 73 -7.53 32.40 11.32
N ASN A 74 -6.82 32.14 10.21
CA ASN A 74 -5.48 31.53 10.17
C ASN A 74 -5.39 30.07 10.65
N GLU A 75 -6.53 29.39 10.86
CA GLU A 75 -6.60 27.96 11.16
C GLU A 75 -7.10 27.18 9.95
N VAL A 76 -6.67 25.92 9.78
CA VAL A 76 -7.17 25.04 8.72
C VAL A 76 -8.65 24.74 8.98
N SER A 77 -9.53 25.18 8.08
CA SER A 77 -10.98 24.96 8.18
C SER A 77 -11.39 23.63 7.59
N ASP A 78 -10.81 23.26 6.45
CA ASP A 78 -11.14 22.03 5.73
C ASP A 78 -10.02 21.61 4.76
N LEU A 79 -10.01 20.31 4.42
CA LEU A 79 -9.15 19.73 3.41
C LEU A 79 -10.00 19.16 2.27
N GLN A 80 -9.60 19.45 1.02
CA GLN A 80 -10.26 18.98 -0.18
C GLN A 80 -9.46 17.86 -0.83
N PHE A 81 -10.12 16.76 -1.16
CA PHE A 81 -9.52 15.57 -1.73
C PHE A 81 -10.20 15.16 -3.03
N GLU A 82 -9.44 14.49 -3.90
CA GLU A 82 -10.03 13.88 -5.09
C GLU A 82 -11.13 12.85 -4.74
N ILE A 83 -12.12 12.70 -5.62
CA ILE A 83 -13.12 11.63 -5.48
C ILE A 83 -12.48 10.26 -5.72
N TYR A 84 -12.99 9.28 -4.98
CA TYR A 84 -12.75 7.85 -5.08
C TYR A 84 -14.09 7.11 -5.30
N ASP A 85 -14.04 5.85 -5.71
CA ASP A 85 -15.24 5.07 -6.04
C ASP A 85 -15.85 4.42 -4.79
N PHE A 86 -15.03 3.74 -3.99
CA PHE A 86 -15.41 3.09 -2.73
C PHE A 86 -14.17 2.77 -1.87
N ASP A 87 -14.35 2.47 -0.59
CA ASP A 87 -13.29 1.96 0.28
C ASP A 87 -13.11 0.43 0.17
N LEU A 88 -11.97 -0.07 0.63
CA LEU A 88 -11.61 -1.48 0.47
C LEU A 88 -12.58 -2.40 1.24
N LYS A 89 -13.17 -1.94 2.36
CA LYS A 89 -14.15 -2.73 3.12
C LYS A 89 -15.38 -2.99 2.27
N VAL A 90 -15.96 -1.94 1.69
CA VAL A 90 -17.10 -2.06 0.77
C VAL A 90 -16.76 -2.97 -0.41
N GLY A 91 -15.57 -2.81 -0.99
CA GLY A 91 -15.11 -3.66 -2.10
C GLY A 91 -15.03 -5.15 -1.75
N ILE A 92 -14.55 -5.49 -0.55
CA ILE A 92 -14.49 -6.87 -0.06
C ILE A 92 -15.91 -7.42 0.19
N ASP A 93 -16.76 -6.66 0.87
CA ASP A 93 -18.13 -7.08 1.22
C ASP A 93 -18.98 -7.33 -0.03
N CYS A 94 -18.84 -6.49 -1.04
CA CYS A 94 -19.51 -6.64 -2.34
C CYS A 94 -18.81 -7.63 -3.29
N LYS A 95 -17.70 -8.27 -2.87
CA LYS A 95 -16.90 -9.20 -3.68
C LYS A 95 -16.46 -8.60 -5.02
N CYS A 96 -16.06 -7.33 -5.00
CA CYS A 96 -15.67 -6.57 -6.20
C CYS A 96 -14.34 -7.00 -6.81
N PHE A 97 -13.57 -7.87 -6.14
CA PHE A 97 -12.21 -8.22 -6.55
C PHE A 97 -12.04 -9.72 -6.77
N ASN A 98 -11.46 -10.08 -7.91
CA ASN A 98 -10.90 -11.40 -8.11
C ASN A 98 -9.51 -11.53 -7.45
N ASP A 99 -8.94 -12.74 -7.44
CA ASP A 99 -7.65 -13.01 -6.79
C ASP A 99 -6.49 -12.18 -7.36
N PHE A 100 -6.51 -11.90 -8.67
CA PHE A 100 -5.50 -11.07 -9.31
C PHE A 100 -5.58 -9.62 -8.82
N GLU A 101 -6.79 -9.06 -8.72
CA GLU A 101 -7.02 -7.71 -8.21
C GLU A 101 -6.65 -7.60 -6.74
N LYS A 102 -6.96 -8.61 -5.92
CA LYS A 102 -6.52 -8.67 -4.51
C LYS A 102 -5.00 -8.65 -4.38
N ILE A 103 -4.27 -9.42 -5.20
CA ILE A 103 -2.80 -9.40 -5.21
C ILE A 103 -2.27 -8.03 -5.66
N ALA A 104 -2.89 -7.40 -6.65
CA ALA A 104 -2.50 -6.06 -7.10
C ALA A 104 -2.73 -5.01 -6.01
N ILE A 105 -3.88 -5.03 -5.36
CA ILE A 105 -4.21 -4.17 -4.22
C ILE A 105 -3.20 -4.36 -3.10
N LEU A 106 -2.88 -5.61 -2.74
CA LEU A 106 -1.88 -5.91 -1.73
C LEU A 106 -0.52 -5.31 -2.10
N ARG A 107 -0.08 -5.46 -3.36
CA ARG A 107 1.21 -4.91 -3.79
C ARG A 107 1.23 -3.38 -3.68
N MET A 108 0.17 -2.70 -4.14
CA MET A 108 0.06 -1.24 -4.05
C MET A 108 0.06 -0.75 -2.60
N LEU A 109 -0.62 -1.49 -1.70
CA LEU A 109 -0.66 -1.20 -0.28
C LEU A 109 0.73 -1.34 0.37
N LEU A 110 1.42 -2.46 0.13
CA LEU A 110 2.76 -2.65 0.68
C LEU A 110 3.75 -1.64 0.11
N ASP A 111 3.62 -1.26 -1.16
CA ASP A 111 4.46 -0.25 -1.81
C ASP A 111 4.34 1.12 -1.12
N VAL A 112 3.10 1.61 -0.93
CA VAL A 112 2.89 2.90 -0.27
C VAL A 112 3.31 2.88 1.19
N VAL A 113 3.04 1.80 1.94
CA VAL A 113 3.45 1.71 3.35
C VAL A 113 4.98 1.60 3.48
N ASN A 114 5.64 0.88 2.56
CA ASN A 114 7.10 0.84 2.51
C ASN A 114 7.67 2.24 2.25
N TYR A 115 7.05 3.03 1.38
CA TYR A 115 7.40 4.43 1.18
C TYR A 115 7.24 5.26 2.46
N LEU A 116 6.15 5.12 3.22
CA LEU A 116 5.97 5.83 4.50
C LEU A 116 7.07 5.45 5.50
N HIS A 117 7.32 4.14 5.68
CA HIS A 117 8.31 3.63 6.62
C HIS A 117 9.73 4.05 6.26
N ALA A 118 10.08 4.08 4.96
CA ALA A 118 11.37 4.59 4.49
C ALA A 118 11.56 6.10 4.77
N ASN A 119 10.47 6.87 4.79
CA ASN A 119 10.43 8.28 5.20
C ASN A 119 10.25 8.45 6.71
N LYS A 120 10.41 7.37 7.49
CA LYS A 120 10.29 7.38 8.96
C LYS A 120 8.92 7.86 9.42
N LEU A 121 7.88 7.62 8.63
CA LEU A 121 6.49 8.00 8.93
C LEU A 121 5.68 6.73 9.20
N VAL A 122 4.98 6.68 10.32
CA VAL A 122 4.01 5.63 10.67
C VAL A 122 2.61 6.16 10.41
N HIS A 123 1.75 5.37 9.77
CA HIS A 123 0.39 5.78 9.47
C HIS A 123 -0.51 5.79 10.71
N ASN A 124 -0.38 4.80 11.60
CA ASN A 124 -1.11 4.62 12.87
C ASN A 124 -2.63 4.42 12.76
N ASN A 125 -3.15 4.26 11.55
CA ASN A 125 -4.60 4.10 11.33
C ASN A 125 -4.86 3.29 10.06
N LEU A 126 -4.05 2.25 9.83
CA LEU A 126 -4.25 1.34 8.70
C LEU A 126 -5.45 0.44 8.99
N VAL A 127 -6.56 0.76 8.34
CA VAL A 127 -7.81 -0.01 8.36
C VAL A 127 -8.42 -0.02 6.96
N LEU A 128 -9.35 -0.95 6.70
CA LEU A 128 -9.92 -1.16 5.37
C LEU A 128 -10.63 0.10 4.84
N GLU A 129 -11.27 0.87 5.72
CA GLU A 129 -12.01 2.09 5.42
C GLU A 129 -11.11 3.26 4.98
N ASN A 130 -9.83 3.23 5.36
CA ASN A 130 -8.84 4.25 4.97
C ASN A 130 -8.09 3.90 3.68
N ILE A 131 -8.36 2.72 3.11
CA ILE A 131 -7.81 2.27 1.84
C ILE A 131 -8.88 2.45 0.78
N LEU A 132 -8.72 3.43 -0.09
CA LEU A 132 -9.72 3.81 -1.08
C LEU A 132 -9.39 3.21 -2.44
N ILE A 133 -10.41 3.03 -3.27
CA ILE A 133 -10.30 2.49 -4.62
C ILE A 133 -10.76 3.55 -5.62
N LYS A 134 -9.93 3.78 -6.64
CA LYS A 134 -10.23 4.65 -7.78
C LYS A 134 -9.86 3.94 -9.08
N GLY A 135 -10.87 3.54 -9.84
CA GLY A 135 -10.72 2.63 -10.98
C GLY A 135 -10.10 1.31 -10.54
N LYS A 136 -8.85 1.07 -10.94
CA LYS A 136 -8.08 -0.15 -10.60
C LYS A 136 -6.91 0.13 -9.65
N GLN A 137 -6.86 1.32 -9.05
CA GLN A 137 -5.77 1.75 -8.19
C GLN A 137 -6.23 1.91 -6.76
N LEU A 138 -5.32 1.54 -5.85
CA LEU A 138 -5.42 1.84 -4.43
C LEU A 138 -5.00 3.30 -4.17
N LYS A 139 -5.68 3.94 -3.23
CA LYS A 139 -5.37 5.26 -2.69
C LYS A 139 -5.44 5.22 -1.16
N LEU A 140 -4.29 5.23 -0.50
CA LEU A 140 -4.19 5.33 0.95
C LEU A 140 -4.55 6.75 1.39
N SER A 141 -5.32 6.85 2.47
CA SER A 141 -5.90 8.11 2.96
C SER A 141 -5.88 8.19 4.48
N ASN A 142 -6.28 9.34 5.01
CA ASN A 142 -6.50 9.59 6.44
C ASN A 142 -5.21 9.58 7.28
N PHE A 143 -4.34 10.56 7.01
CA PHE A 143 -3.05 10.74 7.69
C PHE A 143 -3.15 11.57 8.99
N ALA A 144 -4.36 11.84 9.46
CA ALA A 144 -4.62 12.63 10.67
C ALA A 144 -3.86 12.11 11.90
N PHE A 145 -3.66 10.80 12.00
CA PHE A 145 -2.98 10.15 13.13
C PHE A 145 -1.52 9.77 12.85
N SER A 146 -1.02 10.09 11.66
CA SER A 146 0.33 9.73 11.25
C SER A 146 1.37 10.52 12.03
N ALA A 147 2.52 9.88 12.28
CA ALA A 147 3.59 10.47 13.09
C ALA A 147 4.97 9.97 12.65
N PHE A 148 5.96 10.85 12.70
CA PHE A 148 7.35 10.50 12.39
C PHE A 148 8.02 9.72 13.55
N THR A 149 8.81 8.69 13.24
CA THR A 149 9.50 7.83 14.24
C THR A 149 10.72 8.48 14.86
N ASP A 150 11.40 9.34 14.12
CA ASP A 150 12.60 10.04 14.57
C ASP A 150 12.23 11.37 15.23
N GLN A 151 12.38 11.41 16.54
CA GLN A 151 12.22 12.63 17.32
C GLN A 151 13.49 13.48 17.25
N THR A 152 13.70 14.18 16.13
CA THR A 152 14.04 15.61 16.24
C THR A 152 12.75 16.35 15.93
N LYS A 153 11.82 16.29 16.89
CA LYS A 153 10.51 16.99 16.87
C LYS A 153 10.66 18.49 16.58
N GLU A 154 11.85 19.04 16.77
CA GLU A 154 12.19 20.44 16.49
C GLU A 154 12.27 20.72 14.98
N ARG A 155 12.88 19.89 14.13
CA ARG A 155 13.23 20.31 12.76
C ARG A 155 12.10 20.42 11.73
N ILE A 156 11.01 19.67 11.87
CA ILE A 156 9.87 19.77 10.94
C ILE A 156 9.00 20.99 11.28
N TYR A 157 9.03 21.43 12.55
CA TYR A 157 8.25 22.56 13.05
C TYR A 157 9.07 23.84 13.29
N GLU A 158 10.41 23.77 13.27
CA GLU A 158 11.33 24.92 13.35
C GLU A 158 11.21 25.89 12.16
N ASN A 159 10.70 25.43 11.00
CA ASN A 159 10.40 26.33 9.86
C ASN A 159 8.97 26.92 9.91
N LEU A 160 8.24 26.68 11.00
CA LEU A 160 6.87 27.16 11.22
C LEU A 160 6.78 27.79 12.61
N ASP A 161 7.45 28.92 12.80
CA ASP A 161 7.44 29.80 13.99
C ASP A 161 6.04 30.31 14.43
N THR A 162 4.96 29.76 13.89
CA THR A 162 3.59 30.26 14.07
C THR A 162 2.60 29.22 14.59
N ILE A 163 3.05 28.04 14.99
CA ILE A 163 2.14 27.01 15.51
C ILE A 163 2.52 26.67 16.94
N GLY A 164 1.79 27.26 17.90
CA GLY A 164 1.93 27.05 19.34
C GLY A 164 1.64 25.61 19.80
N PHE A 165 2.48 24.66 19.36
CA PHE A 165 2.39 23.24 19.65
C PHE A 165 3.15 22.90 20.93
N TYR A 166 2.63 23.37 22.06
CA TYR A 166 2.89 22.69 23.32
C TYR A 166 2.05 21.40 23.38
N HIS A 167 2.73 20.28 23.15
CA HIS A 167 2.34 19.00 23.73
C HIS A 167 2.12 19.20 25.23
N ASN A 168 0.91 18.94 25.73
CA ASN A 168 0.73 18.54 27.13
C ASN A 168 -0.50 17.65 27.41
N GLU A 169 -1.46 17.45 26.49
CA GLU A 169 -2.66 16.63 26.83
C GLU A 169 -3.21 15.71 25.74
N ILE A 170 -2.54 15.56 24.60
CA ILE A 170 -2.86 14.48 23.65
C ILE A 170 -1.66 13.53 23.65
N VAL A 171 -1.58 12.77 24.74
CA VAL A 171 -0.68 11.63 24.85
C VAL A 171 -1.36 10.50 24.08
N PHE A 172 -0.87 10.19 22.88
CA PHE A 172 -0.92 8.79 22.45
C PHE A 172 -0.16 8.02 23.52
N ASN A 173 -0.83 7.11 24.23
CA ASN A 173 -0.21 6.35 25.32
C ASN A 173 0.96 5.46 24.84
N SER A 174 1.18 5.34 23.53
CA SER A 174 2.32 4.65 22.94
C SER A 174 3.05 5.54 21.92
N LYS A 175 4.37 5.38 21.84
CA LYS A 175 5.19 5.92 20.76
C LYS A 175 4.67 5.35 19.42
N PRO A 176 4.66 6.11 18.31
CA PRO A 176 4.32 5.53 17.01
C PRO A 176 5.32 4.43 16.67
N GLU A 177 4.83 3.24 16.38
CA GLU A 177 5.67 2.09 16.06
C GLU A 177 5.37 1.55 14.66
N ILE A 178 6.43 1.35 13.86
CA ILE A 178 6.35 0.66 12.57
C ILE A 178 5.70 -0.74 12.72
N SER A 179 5.88 -1.39 13.87
CA SER A 179 5.30 -2.69 14.22
C SER A 179 3.77 -2.67 14.22
N ASP A 180 3.13 -1.56 14.61
CA ASP A 180 1.68 -1.43 14.64
C ASP A 180 1.09 -1.38 13.23
N ASP A 181 1.71 -0.61 12.33
CA ASP A 181 1.34 -0.61 10.91
C ASP A 181 1.49 -2.01 10.29
N ILE A 182 2.60 -2.72 10.58
CA ILE A 182 2.84 -4.07 10.06
C ILE A 182 1.76 -5.06 10.56
N ARG A 183 1.40 -5.01 11.85
CA ARG A 183 0.35 -5.86 12.40
C ARG A 183 -1.02 -5.56 11.78
N ASN A 184 -1.33 -4.28 11.58
CA ASN A 184 -2.56 -3.86 10.91
C ASN A 184 -2.60 -4.30 9.44
N LEU A 185 -1.47 -4.25 8.72
CA LEU A 185 -1.36 -4.85 7.38
C LEU A 185 -1.68 -6.34 7.40
N GLY A 186 -1.22 -7.08 8.41
CA GLY A 186 -1.57 -8.48 8.61
C GLY A 186 -3.08 -8.70 8.73
N CYS A 187 -3.78 -7.87 9.51
CA CYS A 187 -5.25 -7.91 9.61
C CYS A 187 -5.94 -7.57 8.28
N ILE A 188 -5.45 -6.55 7.56
CA ILE A 188 -5.98 -6.18 6.23
C ILE A 188 -5.82 -7.32 5.22
N ILE A 189 -4.68 -8.01 5.20
CA ILE A 189 -4.45 -9.15 4.31
C ILE A 189 -5.40 -10.31 4.63
N GLU A 190 -5.60 -10.60 5.93
CA GLU A 190 -6.50 -11.65 6.39
C GLU A 190 -7.94 -11.42 5.88
N GLU A 191 -8.42 -10.18 5.94
CA GLU A 191 -9.73 -9.76 5.43
C GLU A 191 -9.79 -9.72 3.90
N LEU A 192 -8.76 -9.17 3.23
CA LEU A 192 -8.70 -9.04 1.77
C LEU A 192 -8.81 -10.41 1.07
N PHE A 193 -8.14 -11.42 1.63
CA PHE A 193 -8.20 -12.80 1.14
C PHE A 193 -9.27 -13.64 1.83
N GLN A 194 -10.04 -13.06 2.76
CA GLN A 194 -11.10 -13.71 3.52
C GLN A 194 -10.65 -15.04 4.12
N LEU A 195 -9.44 -15.07 4.69
CA LEU A 195 -8.78 -16.31 5.11
C LEU A 195 -9.61 -17.08 6.15
N ASN A 196 -10.40 -16.40 6.97
CA ASN A 196 -11.25 -17.05 7.98
C ASN A 196 -12.41 -17.86 7.38
N ASN A 197 -12.72 -17.68 6.10
CA ASN A 197 -13.75 -18.44 5.39
C ASN A 197 -13.24 -19.80 4.86
N TYR A 198 -11.95 -20.09 5.00
CA TYR A 198 -11.33 -21.30 4.49
C TYR A 198 -10.73 -22.13 5.62
N THR A 199 -10.90 -23.44 5.53
CA THR A 199 -10.20 -24.40 6.38
C THR A 199 -8.70 -24.40 6.08
N SER A 200 -7.89 -24.93 7.00
CA SER A 200 -6.44 -25.08 6.80
C SER A 200 -6.10 -25.92 5.57
N GLU A 201 -6.90 -26.97 5.28
CA GLU A 201 -6.69 -27.82 4.11
C GLU A 201 -6.96 -27.09 2.80
N GLU A 202 -8.04 -26.29 2.74
CA GLU A 202 -8.37 -25.48 1.56
C GLU A 202 -7.31 -24.41 1.31
N LYS A 203 -6.80 -23.77 2.38
CA LYS A 203 -5.68 -22.82 2.28
C LYS A 203 -4.44 -23.50 1.71
N GLU A 204 -4.10 -24.70 2.18
CA GLU A 204 -2.90 -25.43 1.71
C GLU A 204 -2.99 -25.84 0.22
N LYS A 205 -4.19 -26.12 -0.29
CA LYS A 205 -4.42 -26.43 -1.71
C LYS A 205 -4.30 -25.22 -2.62
N SER A 206 -4.66 -24.03 -2.14
CA SER A 206 -4.55 -22.78 -2.91
C SER A 206 -3.23 -22.08 -2.65
N PHE A 207 -2.38 -21.99 -3.68
CA PHE A 207 -1.10 -21.29 -3.56
C PHE A 207 -1.24 -19.87 -3.00
N THR A 208 -2.22 -19.09 -3.51
CA THR A 208 -2.43 -17.71 -3.09
C THR A 208 -2.84 -17.62 -1.63
N LEU A 209 -3.81 -18.45 -1.20
CA LEU A 209 -4.28 -18.44 0.19
C LEU A 209 -3.18 -18.92 1.15
N LYS A 210 -2.40 -19.93 0.76
CA LYS A 210 -1.24 -20.42 1.50
C LYS A 210 -0.18 -19.33 1.70
N GLU A 211 0.21 -18.63 0.65
CA GLU A 211 1.22 -17.57 0.77
C GLU A 211 0.69 -16.32 1.49
N ALA A 212 -0.59 -15.97 1.32
CA ALA A 212 -1.25 -14.92 2.10
C ALA A 212 -1.25 -15.26 3.60
N GLN A 213 -1.63 -16.48 3.98
CA GLN A 213 -1.64 -16.92 5.37
C GLN A 213 -0.22 -16.89 5.99
N LYS A 214 0.80 -17.31 5.23
CA LYS A 214 2.19 -17.20 5.69
C LYS A 214 2.59 -15.76 5.95
N LEU A 215 2.18 -14.84 5.08
CA LEU A 215 2.49 -13.41 5.23
C LEU A 215 1.80 -12.83 6.48
N VAL A 216 0.51 -13.14 6.67
CA VAL A 216 -0.26 -12.75 7.87
C VAL A 216 0.43 -13.24 9.14
N ASN A 217 0.85 -14.52 9.19
CA ASN A 217 1.52 -15.07 10.37
C ASN A 217 2.84 -14.35 10.70
N LYS A 218 3.61 -13.95 9.68
CA LYS A 218 4.86 -13.21 9.88
C LYS A 218 4.63 -11.75 10.28
N MET A 219 3.58 -11.11 9.76
CA MET A 219 3.26 -9.71 10.09
C MET A 219 2.63 -9.56 11.48
N LYS A 220 1.82 -10.55 11.91
CA LYS A 220 1.18 -10.57 13.23
C LYS A 220 2.04 -11.25 14.30
N ASN A 221 3.34 -11.46 14.04
CA ASN A 221 4.25 -12.07 15.02
C ASN A 221 4.38 -11.18 16.27
N TYR A 222 4.39 -11.79 17.46
CA TYR A 222 4.61 -11.08 18.73
C TYR A 222 6.10 -10.83 18.98
N ASP A 223 6.97 -11.71 18.48
CA ASP A 223 8.41 -11.48 18.48
C ASP A 223 8.77 -10.51 17.36
N LEU A 224 9.15 -9.28 17.75
CA LEU A 224 9.51 -8.21 16.82
C LEU A 224 10.74 -8.55 15.97
N SER A 225 11.64 -9.43 16.46
CA SER A 225 12.83 -9.84 15.69
C SER A 225 12.49 -10.79 14.55
N GLU A 226 11.37 -11.51 14.66
CA GLU A 226 10.85 -12.46 13.67
C GLU A 226 9.71 -11.85 12.83
N MET A 227 9.33 -10.59 13.11
CA MET A 227 8.33 -9.86 12.33
C MET A 227 8.90 -9.47 10.97
N ILE A 228 8.17 -9.76 9.90
CA ILE A 228 8.58 -9.39 8.55
C ILE A 228 8.45 -7.87 8.34
N SER A 229 9.48 -7.24 7.77
CA SER A 229 9.38 -5.85 7.31
C SER A 229 8.52 -5.75 6.04
N VAL A 230 7.97 -4.56 5.77
CA VAL A 230 7.19 -4.32 4.54
C VAL A 230 8.05 -4.53 3.28
N GLU A 231 9.32 -4.10 3.31
CA GLU A 231 10.29 -4.35 2.24
C GLU A 231 10.45 -5.84 1.94
N MET A 232 10.56 -6.68 2.98
CA MET A 232 10.69 -8.13 2.81
C MET A 232 9.35 -8.79 2.43
N ALA A 233 8.22 -8.24 2.86
CA ALA A 233 6.89 -8.67 2.44
C ALA A 233 6.66 -8.48 0.94
N LEU A 234 7.15 -7.37 0.36
CA LEU A 234 7.14 -7.12 -1.09
C LEU A 234 7.88 -8.22 -1.87
N LYS A 235 8.91 -8.82 -1.28
CA LYS A 235 9.71 -9.92 -1.87
C LYS A 235 9.05 -11.30 -1.70
N SER A 236 7.83 -11.39 -1.15
CA SER A 236 7.17 -12.67 -0.87
C SER A 236 6.65 -13.38 -2.13
N LYS A 237 6.53 -14.71 -2.04
CA LYS A 237 6.14 -15.57 -3.17
C LYS A 237 4.69 -15.36 -3.62
N ILE A 238 3.84 -14.70 -2.82
CA ILE A 238 2.48 -14.35 -3.24
C ILE A 238 2.48 -13.51 -4.53
N PHE A 239 3.55 -12.73 -4.74
CA PHE A 239 3.73 -11.91 -5.93
C PHE A 239 4.42 -12.63 -7.09
N ARG A 240 4.74 -13.93 -6.99
CA ARG A 240 5.51 -14.67 -8.01
C ARG A 240 4.95 -14.52 -9.42
N PHE A 241 3.62 -14.50 -9.55
CA PHE A 241 2.93 -14.31 -10.83
C PHE A 241 2.71 -12.84 -11.18
N HIS A 242 2.81 -11.93 -10.20
CA HIS A 242 2.63 -10.49 -10.40
C HIS A 242 3.90 -9.79 -10.88
N TYR A 243 5.08 -10.39 -10.68
CA TYR A 243 6.31 -10.02 -11.40
C TYR A 243 6.17 -10.28 -12.91
N GLY A 244 5.39 -11.30 -13.29
CA GLY A 244 4.91 -11.55 -14.66
C GLY A 244 3.96 -10.49 -15.23
N PHE A 245 3.75 -9.36 -14.53
CA PHE A 245 3.00 -8.19 -15.01
C PHE A 245 3.74 -6.87 -14.77
N ILE A 246 5.07 -6.92 -14.63
CA ILE A 246 5.90 -5.72 -14.77
C ILE A 246 5.67 -5.18 -16.18
N ARG A 247 4.90 -4.08 -16.26
CA ARG A 247 4.62 -3.38 -17.52
C ARG A 247 5.87 -2.69 -18.09
N CYS A 248 6.93 -2.55 -17.29
CA CYS A 248 8.23 -2.08 -17.75
C CYS A 248 9.41 -2.52 -16.86
N PHE A 249 10.40 -3.21 -17.43
CA PHE A 249 11.72 -3.48 -16.86
C PHE A 249 12.71 -2.30 -17.05
N CYS A 250 12.28 -1.22 -17.70
CA CYS A 250 13.12 -0.05 -17.98
C CYS A 250 13.73 0.61 -16.73
N GLY A 251 13.11 0.46 -15.56
CA GLY A 251 13.60 1.01 -14.29
C GLY A 251 14.78 0.24 -13.67
N PHE A 252 15.10 -0.95 -14.17
CA PHE A 252 16.26 -1.73 -13.71
C PHE A 252 17.47 -1.41 -14.60
N PRO A 253 18.71 -1.38 -14.08
CA PRO A 253 19.87 -1.20 -14.93
C PRO A 253 20.14 -2.47 -15.74
N ASP A 254 20.62 -2.30 -16.98
CA ASP A 254 20.99 -3.42 -17.83
C ASP A 254 22.09 -4.26 -17.16
N LYS A 255 21.89 -5.58 -17.12
CA LYS A 255 22.76 -6.50 -16.38
C LYS A 255 22.75 -7.88 -17.01
N LYS A 256 23.94 -8.49 -17.04
CA LYS A 256 24.16 -9.87 -17.47
C LYS A 256 24.74 -10.68 -16.32
N ILE A 257 24.14 -11.84 -16.07
CA ILE A 257 24.52 -12.74 -14.98
C ILE A 257 24.78 -14.12 -15.58
N ILE A 258 25.98 -14.65 -15.38
CA ILE A 258 26.39 -15.97 -15.88
C ILE A 258 26.41 -16.93 -14.71
N THR A 259 25.72 -18.07 -14.84
CA THR A 259 25.69 -19.11 -13.81
C THR A 259 25.83 -20.50 -14.43
N HIS A 260 26.00 -21.52 -13.59
CA HIS A 260 26.01 -22.91 -14.04
C HIS A 260 24.68 -23.36 -14.67
N THR A 261 23.56 -22.67 -14.40
CA THR A 261 22.24 -22.97 -15.00
C THR A 261 21.95 -22.18 -16.28
N GLY A 262 22.90 -21.36 -16.73
CA GLY A 262 22.77 -20.55 -17.94
C GLY A 262 23.09 -19.07 -17.73
N ILE A 263 22.85 -18.30 -18.79
CA ILE A 263 23.06 -16.86 -18.88
C ILE A 263 21.72 -16.16 -18.74
N TYR A 264 21.69 -15.13 -17.91
CA TYR A 264 20.53 -14.29 -17.65
C TYR A 264 20.89 -12.87 -18.12
N GLU A 265 20.06 -12.25 -18.95
CA GLU A 265 20.27 -10.89 -19.47
C GLU A 265 19.03 -10.03 -19.23
N LYS A 266 19.22 -8.85 -18.63
CA LYS A 266 18.23 -7.78 -18.58
C LYS A 266 18.73 -6.68 -19.49
N CYS A 267 17.94 -6.32 -20.50
CA CYS A 267 18.24 -5.23 -21.42
C CYS A 267 16.97 -4.43 -21.71
N GLY A 268 16.98 -3.14 -21.40
CA GLY A 268 15.84 -2.24 -21.59
C GLY A 268 14.56 -2.79 -20.96
N ASN A 269 13.59 -3.15 -21.80
CA ASN A 269 12.31 -3.72 -21.39
C ASN A 269 12.19 -5.23 -21.65
N SER A 270 13.29 -5.96 -21.55
CA SER A 270 13.32 -7.41 -21.80
C SER A 270 14.21 -8.14 -20.79
N LEU A 271 13.80 -9.36 -20.48
CA LEU A 271 14.57 -10.36 -19.75
C LEU A 271 14.80 -11.56 -20.65
N SER A 272 16.01 -12.08 -20.67
CA SER A 272 16.37 -13.25 -21.46
C SER A 272 17.09 -14.28 -20.60
N LYS A 273 16.79 -15.55 -20.83
CA LYS A 273 17.57 -16.68 -20.30
C LYS A 273 18.04 -17.56 -21.45
N ILE A 274 19.34 -17.79 -21.50
CA ILE A 274 19.99 -18.67 -22.48
C ILE A 274 20.59 -19.84 -21.70
N PHE A 275 20.16 -21.06 -22.01
CA PHE A 275 20.68 -22.27 -21.38
C PHE A 275 20.64 -23.42 -22.37
N LEU A 276 21.73 -24.19 -22.43
CA LEU A 276 21.90 -25.26 -23.42
C LEU A 276 21.60 -24.71 -24.85
N ASN A 277 20.65 -25.32 -25.56
CA ASN A 277 20.19 -24.92 -26.89
C ASN A 277 18.85 -24.16 -26.86
N LYS A 278 18.45 -23.64 -25.68
CA LYS A 278 17.20 -22.91 -25.49
C LYS A 278 17.47 -21.46 -25.13
N ARG A 279 16.70 -20.56 -25.75
CA ARG A 279 16.61 -19.14 -25.41
C ARG A 279 15.16 -18.80 -25.10
N ILE A 280 14.94 -18.22 -23.94
CA ILE A 280 13.66 -17.64 -23.54
C ILE A 280 13.84 -16.15 -23.45
N ASP A 281 12.99 -15.41 -24.16
CA ASP A 281 12.91 -13.96 -24.10
C ASP A 281 11.54 -13.56 -23.54
N ILE A 282 11.54 -12.72 -22.53
CA ILE A 282 10.35 -12.19 -21.88
C ILE A 282 10.36 -10.69 -22.12
N LYS A 283 9.39 -10.21 -22.90
CA LYS A 283 9.27 -8.80 -23.24
C LYS A 283 8.00 -8.24 -22.63
N ALA A 284 8.14 -7.18 -21.83
CA ALA A 284 7.00 -6.44 -21.34
C ALA A 284 6.52 -5.47 -22.43
N GLU A 285 5.24 -5.54 -22.76
CA GLU A 285 4.56 -4.63 -23.68
C GLU A 285 3.49 -3.84 -22.92
N PRO A 286 3.00 -2.69 -23.46
CA PRO A 286 2.11 -1.78 -22.73
C PRO A 286 0.83 -2.42 -22.18
N LYS A 287 0.39 -3.55 -22.77
CA LYS A 287 -0.84 -4.25 -22.38
C LYS A 287 -0.64 -5.73 -22.01
N ASN A 288 0.49 -6.36 -22.32
CA ASN A 288 0.74 -7.80 -22.13
C ASN A 288 2.23 -8.09 -21.92
N ILE A 289 2.55 -9.31 -21.49
CA ILE A 289 3.92 -9.86 -21.57
C ILE A 289 3.95 -10.91 -22.68
N VAL A 290 4.91 -10.76 -23.58
CA VAL A 290 5.18 -11.72 -24.66
C VAL A 290 6.35 -12.59 -24.24
N VAL A 291 6.15 -13.91 -24.21
CA VAL A 291 7.22 -14.87 -23.99
C VAL A 291 7.57 -15.53 -25.31
N THR A 292 8.82 -15.43 -25.71
CA THR A 292 9.33 -16.05 -26.92
C THR A 292 10.30 -17.15 -26.54
N ILE A 293 10.03 -18.38 -26.97
CA ILE A 293 10.89 -19.54 -26.71
C ILE A 293 11.45 -19.99 -28.06
N ASN A 294 12.78 -19.91 -28.21
CA ASN A 294 13.47 -20.24 -29.47
C ASN A 294 12.87 -19.55 -30.72
N GLY A 295 12.39 -18.31 -30.56
CA GLY A 295 11.79 -17.54 -31.65
C GLY A 295 10.29 -17.74 -31.87
N ILE A 296 9.63 -18.61 -31.10
CA ILE A 296 8.17 -18.80 -31.15
C ILE A 296 7.52 -18.01 -30.02
N SER A 297 6.68 -17.03 -30.37
CA SER A 297 5.98 -16.19 -29.41
C SER A 297 4.71 -16.86 -28.90
N ASN A 298 4.59 -16.95 -27.58
CA ASN A 298 3.43 -17.46 -26.86
C ASN A 298 2.88 -16.39 -25.91
N CYS A 299 1.57 -16.42 -25.67
CA CYS A 299 0.97 -15.66 -24.58
C CYS A 299 1.35 -16.33 -23.25
N LEU A 300 1.61 -15.54 -22.20
CA LEU A 300 2.05 -16.07 -20.89
C LEU A 300 1.03 -17.07 -20.28
N LEU A 301 -0.24 -16.94 -20.64
CA LEU A 301 -1.35 -17.80 -20.22
C LEU A 301 -1.40 -19.17 -20.94
N ASP A 302 -0.69 -19.32 -22.05
CA ASP A 302 -0.71 -20.52 -22.91
C ASP A 302 0.54 -21.41 -22.73
N LEU A 303 1.44 -21.04 -21.82
CA LEU A 303 2.68 -21.78 -21.57
C LEU A 303 2.44 -23.05 -20.75
N ILE A 304 3.09 -24.14 -21.15
CA ILE A 304 3.14 -25.38 -20.39
C ILE A 304 3.98 -25.23 -19.11
N TYR A 305 3.72 -26.07 -18.11
CA TYR A 305 4.28 -25.98 -16.75
C TYR A 305 5.82 -25.87 -16.69
N ASP A 306 6.53 -26.59 -17.55
CA ASP A 306 8.00 -26.57 -17.59
C ASP A 306 8.54 -25.22 -18.09
N ASP A 307 7.90 -24.60 -19.08
CA ASP A 307 8.32 -23.30 -19.60
C ASP A 307 7.99 -22.17 -18.61
N LEU A 308 6.90 -22.30 -17.84
CA LEU A 308 6.56 -21.41 -16.72
C LEU A 308 7.63 -21.45 -15.62
N SER A 309 8.18 -22.63 -15.29
CA SER A 309 9.22 -22.77 -14.27
C SER A 309 10.54 -22.08 -14.66
N ILE A 310 10.86 -22.07 -15.96
CA ILE A 310 12.08 -21.44 -16.48
C ILE A 310 11.91 -19.91 -16.55
N VAL A 311 10.72 -19.44 -16.93
CA VAL A 311 10.34 -18.03 -16.83
C VAL A 311 10.45 -17.57 -15.37
N GLU A 312 9.94 -18.35 -14.42
CA GLU A 312 10.03 -18.10 -12.98
C GLU A 312 11.48 -18.04 -12.46
N GLU A 313 12.36 -18.98 -12.86
CA GLU A 313 13.80 -18.91 -12.52
C GLU A 313 14.45 -17.64 -13.08
N THR A 314 14.08 -17.26 -14.31
CA THR A 314 14.60 -16.06 -14.98
C THR A 314 14.21 -14.79 -14.26
N TYR A 315 12.95 -14.65 -13.87
CA TYR A 315 12.48 -13.54 -13.05
C TYR A 315 13.17 -13.52 -11.68
N ASN A 316 13.11 -14.62 -10.93
CA ASN A 316 13.62 -14.67 -9.57
C ASN A 316 15.13 -14.36 -9.50
N LYS A 317 15.93 -14.79 -10.49
CA LYS A 317 17.37 -14.50 -10.49
C LYS A 317 17.69 -13.03 -10.70
N PHE A 318 16.86 -12.32 -11.47
CA PHE A 318 17.02 -10.87 -11.62
C PHE A 318 16.53 -10.10 -10.41
N PHE A 319 15.40 -10.48 -9.81
CA PHE A 319 14.79 -9.75 -8.70
C PHE A 319 15.40 -10.05 -7.32
N LEU A 320 15.99 -11.24 -7.12
CA LEU A 320 16.65 -11.61 -5.85
C LEU A 320 18.12 -11.15 -5.76
N LEU A 321 18.70 -10.64 -6.86
CA LEU A 321 20.09 -10.16 -6.93
C LEU A 321 20.19 -8.62 -6.95
N TYR A 322 19.09 -7.93 -6.61
CA TYR A 322 19.00 -6.52 -6.23
C TYR A 322 18.31 -6.41 -4.87
#